data_AF-A0AAD9KPS1-F1
#
_entry.id   AF-A0AAD9KPS1-F1
#
_cell.length_a   1.000
_cell.length_b   1.000
_cell.length_c   1.000
_cell.angle_alpha   90.00
_cell.angle_beta   90.00
_cell.angle_gamma   90.00
#
_symmetry.space_group_name_H-M   'P 1'
#
loop_
_entity.id
_entity.type
_entity.pdbx_description
1 polymer ?
#
loop_
_entity_poly.entity_id
_entity_poly.type
_entity_poly.pdbx_seq_one_letter_code
_entity_poly.pdbx_strand_id
1 'polypeptide(L)' 'MAKGGKFVLVLLESLSGSGHRFAAVRPKLGDKLEKYRFDPWVRQWVVYREKKKLKSLRS' A
#
# COMPACT_ATOMS: atom_id res chain seq x y z
N MET A 1 -28.86 1.51 2.45
CA MET A 1 -27.92 0.42 2.10
C MET A 1 -26.53 1.03 1.89
N ALA A 2 -25.65 0.95 2.89
CA ALA A 2 -24.36 1.65 2.86
C ALA A 2 -23.44 1.08 1.75
N LYS A 3 -23.39 1.74 0.59
CA LYS A 3 -22.50 1.42 -0.56
C LYS A 3 -21.02 1.78 -0.29
N GLY A 4 -20.55 1.56 0.93
CA GLY A 4 -19.19 1.90 1.35
C GLY A 4 -18.34 0.65 1.55
N GLY A 5 -17.43 0.37 0.63
CA GLY A 5 -16.40 -0.64 0.83
C GLY A 5 -15.58 -0.40 2.10
N LYS A 6 -15.48 -1.41 2.98
CA LYS A 6 -14.70 -1.34 4.24
C LYS A 6 -13.19 -1.29 3.99
N PHE A 7 -12.76 -1.76 2.82
CA PHE A 7 -11.36 -1.87 2.44
C PHE A 7 -11.04 -1.02 1.21
N VAL A 8 -9.79 -0.56 1.15
CA VAL A 8 -9.25 0.17 0.00
C VAL A 8 -7.98 -0.52 -0.48
N LEU A 9 -7.82 -0.58 -1.79
CA LEU A 9 -6.58 -0.99 -2.43
C LEU A 9 -5.69 0.25 -2.56
N VAL A 10 -4.49 0.17 -2.01
CA VAL A 10 -3.49 1.22 -2.01
C VAL A 10 -2.21 0.73 -2.67
N LEU A 11 -1.49 1.65 -3.31
CA LEU A 11 -0.18 1.39 -3.88
C LEU A 11 0.88 1.84 -2.87
N LEU A 12 1.74 0.93 -2.47
CA LEU A 12 2.90 1.23 -1.66
C LEU A 12 4.12 1.34 -2.56
N GLU A 13 5.00 2.27 -2.23
CA GLU A 13 6.28 2.47 -2.90
C GLU A 13 7.42 2.33 -1.90
N SER A 14 8.52 1.76 -2.38
CA SER A 14 9.77 1.60 -1.64
C SER A 14 10.37 2.95 -1.27
N LEU A 15 10.71 3.13 0.01
CA LEU A 15 11.40 4.33 0.48
C LEU A 15 12.89 4.38 0.09
N SER A 16 13.43 3.31 -0.52
CA SER A 16 14.81 3.32 -1.03
C SER A 16 15.00 4.21 -2.26
N GLY A 17 13.92 4.71 -2.87
CA GLY A 17 13.99 5.46 -4.13
C GLY A 17 14.12 4.58 -5.38
N SER A 18 14.08 3.25 -5.24
CA SER A 18 14.13 2.30 -6.36
C SER A 18 12.93 2.39 -7.31
N GLY A 19 11.82 2.98 -6.84
CA GLY A 19 10.54 3.00 -7.55
C GLY A 19 9.79 1.67 -7.48
N HIS A 20 10.24 0.69 -6.68
CA HIS A 20 9.53 -0.58 -6.53
C HIS A 20 8.19 -0.34 -5.85
N ARG A 21 7.14 -0.89 -6.44
CA ARG A 21 5.77 -0.66 -6.01
C ARG A 21 5.02 -1.97 -5.92
N PHE A 22 4.14 -2.06 -4.94
CA PHE A 22 3.17 -3.14 -4.88
C PHE A 22 1.84 -2.66 -4.32
N ALA A 23 0.76 -3.34 -4.70
CA ALA A 23 -0.56 -3.04 -4.19
C ALA A 23 -0.82 -3.81 -2.89
N ALA A 24 -1.44 -3.15 -1.92
CA ALA A 24 -1.88 -3.76 -0.68
C ALA A 24 -3.30 -3.30 -0.33
N VAL A 25 -3.99 -4.10 0.46
CA VAL A 25 -5.31 -3.75 0.98
C VAL A 25 -5.15 -3.20 2.40
N ARG A 26 -5.83 -2.10 2.70
CA ARG A 26 -5.95 -1.58 4.06
C ARG A 26 -7.40 -1.24 4.41
N PRO A 27 -7.75 -1.17 5.71
CA PRO A 27 -9.02 -0.61 6.16
C PRO A 27 -9.19 0.84 5.71
N LYS A 28 -10.40 1.21 5.29
CA LYS A 28 -10.71 2.58 4.82
C LYS A 28 -10.52 3.63 5.91
N LEU A 29 -10.84 3.29 7.17
CA LEU A 29 -10.75 4.17 8.34
C LEU A 29 -9.41 4.05 9.10
N GLY A 30 -8.42 3.33 8.55
CA GLY A 30 -7.10 3.19 9.16
C GLY A 30 -6.09 4.22 8.66
N ASP A 31 -4.96 4.29 9.35
CA ASP A 31 -3.78 5.08 8.97
C ASP A 31 -3.15 4.63 7.64
N LYS A 32 -2.21 5.44 7.15
CA LYS A 32 -1.41 5.12 5.97
C LYS A 32 -0.65 3.82 6.21
N LEU A 33 -0.71 2.90 5.25
CA LEU A 33 -0.06 1.61 5.39
C LEU A 33 1.46 1.71 5.19
N GLU A 34 2.21 1.15 6.13
CA GLU A 34 3.66 0.97 6.05
C GLU A 34 4.01 -0.50 6.21
N LYS A 35 4.93 -1.00 5.38
CA LYS A 35 5.36 -2.40 5.41
C LYS A 35 6.86 -2.52 5.24
N TYR A 36 7.49 -3.30 6.09
CA TYR A 36 8.88 -3.69 5.90
C TYR A 36 8.94 -4.90 4.95
N ARG A 37 9.60 -4.73 3.80
CA ARG A 37 9.68 -5.79 2.77
C ARG A 37 11.01 -5.72 2.04
N PHE A 38 11.47 -6.87 1.57
CA PHE A 38 12.62 -6.97 0.68
C PHE A 38 12.34 -6.28 -0.66
N ASP A 39 13.21 -5.35 -1.02
CA ASP A 39 13.22 -4.69 -2.32
C ASP A 39 14.24 -5.39 -3.24
N PRO A 40 13.79 -5.98 -4.36
CA PRO A 40 14.68 -6.74 -5.24
C PRO A 40 15.67 -5.87 -6.01
N TRP A 41 15.42 -4.57 -6.17
CA TRP A 41 16.31 -3.68 -6.92
C TRP A 41 17.48 -3.19 -6.08
N VAL A 42 17.23 -2.84 -4.81
CA VAL A 42 18.32 -2.50 -3.87
C VAL A 42 18.85 -3.71 -3.09
N ARG A 43 18.20 -4.87 -3.23
CA ARG A 43 18.56 -6.15 -2.59
C ARG A 43 18.68 -6.05 -1.06
N GLN A 44 17.81 -5.25 -0.45
CA GLN A 44 17.79 -5.02 0.99
C GLN A 44 16.35 -4.90 1.49
N TRP A 45 16.17 -5.08 2.79
CA TRP A 45 14.90 -4.89 3.44
C TRP A 45 14.65 -3.41 3.71
N VAL A 46 13.56 -2.90 3.16
CA VAL A 46 13.22 -1.48 3.23
C VAL A 46 11.77 -1.29 3.59
N VAL A 47 11.47 -0.10 4.12
CA VAL A 47 10.10 0.29 4.40
C VAL A 47 9.45 0.73 3.10
N TYR A 48 8.25 0.23 2.87
CA TYR A 48 7.35 0.64 1.82
C TYR A 48 6.23 1.47 2.44
N ARG A 49 5.95 2.62 1.85
CA ARG A 49 4.93 3.55 2.35
C ARG A 49 3.82 3.74 1.34
N GLU A 50 2.59 3.91 1.82
CA GLU A 50 1.44 4.26 0.99
C GLU A 50 1.71 5.53 0.17
N LYS A 51 1.71 5.38 -1.15
CA LYS A 51 1.88 6.47 -2.11
C LYS A 51 0.54 7.03 -2.56
N LYS A 52 -0.39 6.14 -2.96
CA LYS A 52 -1.73 6.54 -3.42
C LYS A 52 -2.76 5.46 -3.20
N LYS A 53 -4.01 5.88 -3.04
CA LYS A 53 -5.18 4.99 -3.14
C LYS A 53 -5.45 4.66 -4.61
N LEU A 54 -5.63 3.38 -4.92
CA LEU A 54 -6.01 2.92 -6.26
C LEU A 54 -7.53 2.83 -6.39
N LYS A 55 -8.20 2.06 -5.53
CA LYS A 55 -9.66 1.90 -5.57
C LYS A 55 -10.24 1.51 -4.22
N SER A 56 -11.52 1.78 -4.01
CA SER A 56 -12.27 1.21 -2.89
C SER A 56 -12.73 -0.20 -3.28
N LEU A 57 -12.56 -1.18 -2.39
CA LEU A 57 -13.04 -2.54 -2.63
C LEU A 57 -14.49 -2.64 -2.15
N ARG A 58 -15.40 -2.98 -3.06
CA ARG A 58 -16.81 -3.20 -2.73
C ARG A 58 -16.92 -4.52 -1.96
N SER A 59 -17.65 -4.50 -0.85
CA SER A 59 -18.02 -5.70 -0.08
C SER A 59 -19.40 -6.17 -0.51
#